data_AF-A0A966PT19-F1
#
_entry.id   AF-A0A966PT19-F1
#
_cell.length_a   1.000
_cell.length_b   1.000
_cell.length_c   1.000
_cell.angle_alpha   90.00
_cell.angle_beta   90.00
_cell.angle_gamma   90.00
#
_symmetry.space_group_name_H-M   'P 1'
#
loop_
_entity.id
_entity.type
_entity.pdbx_description
1 polymer ?
#
loop_
_entity_poly.entity_id
_entity_poly.type
_entity_poly.pdbx_seq_one_letter_code
_entity_poly.pdbx_strand_id
1 'polypeptide(L)'
;VGFNYLTTHFFVRDLVANKRYFAPVVCQRPNSASTAKIAKLTKLLAVMLRLAKLPVRVAIHPDDLYHAETREAIFSVIDDAIANGYESRTYADFISSRREPKFSQINLHKTESVG
;
A
#
# COMPACT_ATOMS: atom_id res chain seq x y z
N VAL A 1 -25.00 6.71 5.37
CA VAL A 1 -23.55 6.93 5.12
C VAL A 1 -22.81 6.04 6.11
N GLY A 2 -22.09 5.03 5.63
CA GLY A 2 -21.35 4.09 6.48
C GLY A 2 -19.89 4.01 6.03
N PHE A 3 -18.99 3.65 6.93
CA PHE A 3 -17.61 3.37 6.56
C PHE A 3 -17.56 2.17 5.62
N ASN A 4 -16.96 2.34 4.44
CA ASN A 4 -16.79 1.25 3.47
C ASN A 4 -15.57 0.36 3.77
N TYR A 5 -14.64 0.87 4.58
CA TYR A 5 -13.42 0.16 4.94
C TYR A 5 -12.82 0.69 6.25
N LEU A 6 -11.97 -0.13 6.86
CA LEU A 6 -11.10 0.27 7.96
C LEU A 6 -9.68 -0.25 7.73
N THR A 7 -8.71 0.41 8.33
CA THR A 7 -7.31 -0.01 8.24
C THR A 7 -6.75 -0.36 9.61
N THR A 8 -5.81 -1.30 9.62
CA THR A 8 -4.99 -1.69 10.76
C THR A 8 -3.53 -1.74 10.30
N HIS A 9 -2.61 -1.99 11.23
CA HIS A 9 -1.18 -2.14 10.92
C HIS A 9 -0.91 -3.21 9.87
N PHE A 10 -1.68 -4.31 9.84
CA PHE A 10 -1.42 -5.45 8.95
C PHE A 10 -2.45 -5.61 7.83
N PHE A 11 -3.62 -4.99 7.96
CA PHE A 11 -4.75 -5.27 7.08
C PHE A 11 -5.51 -4.02 6.67
N VAL A 12 -6.05 -4.07 5.46
CA VAL A 12 -7.18 -3.25 5.02
C VAL A 12 -8.41 -4.17 5.03
N ARG A 13 -9.49 -3.77 5.75
CA ARG A 13 -10.74 -4.54 5.78
C ARG A 13 -11.78 -3.82 4.93
N ASP A 14 -12.36 -4.56 4.00
CA ASP A 14 -13.52 -4.15 3.23
C ASP A 14 -14.78 -4.53 4.00
N LEU A 15 -15.52 -3.52 4.44
CA LEU A 15 -16.73 -3.69 5.25
C LEU A 15 -17.95 -4.04 4.42
N VAL A 16 -17.94 -3.71 3.13
CA VAL A 16 -19.04 -4.01 2.20
C VAL A 16 -18.99 -5.49 1.80
N ALA A 17 -17.81 -6.00 1.46
CA ALA A 17 -17.62 -7.40 1.06
C ALA A 17 -17.31 -8.34 2.24
N ASN A 18 -17.18 -7.81 3.46
CA ASN A 18 -16.71 -8.52 4.64
C ASN A 18 -15.40 -9.31 4.41
N LYS A 19 -14.42 -8.66 3.74
CA LYS A 19 -13.12 -9.26 3.39
C LYS A 19 -11.96 -8.55 4.09
N ARG A 20 -10.87 -9.28 4.32
CA ARG A 20 -9.62 -8.76 4.89
C ARG A 20 -8.47 -8.99 3.91
N TYR A 21 -7.78 -7.93 3.55
CA TYR A 21 -6.61 -7.98 2.68
C TYR A 21 -5.35 -7.74 3.48
N PHE A 22 -4.41 -8.67 3.41
CA PHE A 22 -3.09 -8.49 4.02
C PHE A 22 -2.34 -7.40 3.25
N ALA A 23 -2.06 -6.31 3.95
CA ALA A 23 -1.43 -5.11 3.44
C ALA A 23 -0.77 -4.41 4.63
N PRO A 24 0.42 -4.88 5.02
CA PRO A 24 1.12 -4.32 6.17
C PRO A 24 1.62 -2.91 5.89
N VAL A 25 1.59 -2.10 6.94
CA VAL A 25 2.08 -0.73 6.91
C VAL A 25 3.49 -0.66 7.47
N VAL A 26 4.36 0.05 6.77
CA VAL A 26 5.61 0.52 7.31
C VAL A 26 5.37 1.89 7.94
N CYS A 27 5.72 2.04 9.21
CA CYS A 27 5.63 3.30 9.93
C CYS A 27 6.98 3.58 10.59
N GLN A 28 7.50 4.79 10.40
CA GLN A 28 8.64 5.29 11.16
C GLN A 28 8.09 6.29 12.16
N ARG A 29 8.49 6.20 13.43
CA ARG A 29 8.12 7.18 14.44
C ARG A 29 9.38 7.91 14.90
N PRO A 30 9.48 9.23 14.73
CA PRO A 30 10.54 10.02 15.33
C PRO A 30 10.40 9.97 16.86
N ASN A 31 11.52 10.08 17.57
CA ASN A 31 11.64 10.10 19.04
C ASN A 31 11.64 8.77 19.80
N SER A 32 12.15 7.69 19.21
CA SER A 32 12.66 6.57 20.01
C SER A 32 14.19 6.54 19.95
N ALA A 33 14.87 6.06 21.00
CA ALA A 33 16.32 5.86 21.03
C ALA A 33 16.85 4.85 19.97
N SER A 34 16.04 4.50 18.97
CA SER A 34 16.26 3.45 17.98
C SER A 34 15.91 3.86 16.54
N THR A 35 15.77 5.16 16.23
CA THR A 35 15.35 5.68 14.92
C THR A 35 16.08 5.03 13.73
N ALA A 36 17.40 4.85 13.80
CA ALA A 36 18.18 4.18 12.75
C ALA A 36 17.86 2.68 12.61
N LYS A 37 17.62 1.98 13.72
CA LYS A 37 17.24 0.55 13.71
C LYS A 37 15.82 0.36 13.15
N ILE A 38 14.91 1.25 13.50
CA ILE A 38 13.54 1.26 12.96
C ILE A 38 13.57 1.55 11.46
N ALA A 39 14.33 2.55 11.01
CA ALA A 39 14.48 2.85 9.58
C ALA A 39 15.01 1.64 8.79
N LYS A 40 16.02 0.92 9.32
CA LYS A 40 16.54 -0.30 8.70
C LYS A 40 15.48 -1.42 8.65
N LEU A 41 14.71 -1.60 9.73
CA LEU A 41 13.64 -2.61 9.78
C LEU A 41 12.50 -2.27 8.80
N THR A 42 12.12 -1.00 8.69
CA THR A 42 11.14 -0.50 7.72
C THR A 42 11.58 -0.78 6.29
N LYS A 43 12.85 -0.47 5.94
CA LYS A 43 13.40 -0.77 4.62
C LYS A 43 13.42 -2.28 4.35
N LEU A 44 13.84 -3.09 5.31
CA LEU A 44 13.82 -4.55 5.17
C LEU A 44 12.40 -5.09 4.96
N LEU A 45 11.43 -4.61 5.74
CA LEU A 45 10.03 -5.00 5.57
C LEU A 45 9.52 -4.60 4.18
N ALA A 46 9.80 -3.39 3.71
CA ALA A 46 9.45 -2.97 2.36
C ALA A 46 10.04 -3.90 1.30
N VAL A 47 11.33 -4.26 1.40
CA VAL A 47 11.98 -5.23 0.51
C VAL A 47 11.27 -6.58 0.53
N MET A 48 10.98 -7.13 1.71
CA MET A 48 10.32 -8.44 1.85
C MET A 48 8.91 -8.44 1.25
N LEU A 49 8.15 -7.36 1.45
CA LEU A 49 6.82 -7.23 0.85
C LEU A 49 6.88 -7.18 -0.66
N ARG A 50 7.87 -6.48 -1.21
CA ARG A 50 8.04 -6.42 -2.67
C ARG A 50 8.41 -7.77 -3.27
N LEU A 51 9.33 -8.51 -2.64
CA LEU A 51 9.69 -9.86 -3.07
C LEU A 51 8.47 -10.79 -3.08
N ALA A 52 7.55 -10.61 -2.13
CA ALA A 52 6.28 -11.33 -2.07
C ALA A 52 5.19 -10.77 -3.00
N LYS A 53 5.48 -9.73 -3.81
CA LYS A 53 4.51 -9.01 -4.66
C LYS A 53 3.30 -8.49 -3.87
N LEU A 54 3.54 -8.08 -2.62
CA LEU A 54 2.52 -7.57 -1.72
C LEU A 54 2.50 -6.03 -1.72
N PRO A 55 1.35 -5.42 -1.36
CA PRO A 55 1.26 -3.98 -1.23
C PRO A 55 2.24 -3.46 -0.16
N VAL A 56 2.95 -2.38 -0.49
CA VAL A 56 3.73 -1.59 0.46
C VAL A 56 2.90 -0.38 0.87
N ARG A 57 2.43 -0.34 2.13
CA ARG A 57 1.74 0.84 2.67
C ARG A 57 2.72 1.63 3.53
N VAL A 58 2.83 2.92 3.30
CA VAL A 58 3.65 3.81 4.14
C VAL A 58 2.72 4.70 4.97
N ALA A 59 2.82 4.65 6.29
CA ALA A 59 2.16 5.61 7.16
C ALA A 59 3.12 6.77 7.42
N ILE A 60 2.66 7.98 7.08
CA ILE A 60 3.41 9.23 7.20
C ILE A 60 2.58 10.17 8.05
N HIS A 61 3.11 10.58 9.21
CA HIS A 61 2.58 11.70 9.99
C HIS A 61 3.28 12.98 9.53
N PRO A 62 2.62 14.15 9.60
CA PRO A 62 3.27 15.42 9.26
C PRO A 62 4.61 15.63 10.00
N ASP A 63 4.66 15.25 11.29
CA ASP A 63 5.86 15.31 12.14
C ASP A 63 7.06 14.51 11.61
N ASP A 64 6.78 13.42 10.88
CA ASP A 64 7.81 12.56 10.28
C ASP A 64 8.58 13.30 9.17
N LEU A 65 7.96 14.30 8.54
CA LEU A 65 8.54 15.07 7.43
C LEU A 65 9.41 16.24 7.91
N TYR A 66 9.25 16.68 9.15
CA TYR A 66 10.10 17.74 9.73
C TYR A 66 11.50 17.24 10.09
N HIS A 67 11.66 15.95 10.37
CA HIS A 67 12.94 15.33 10.72
C HIS A 67 13.62 14.77 9.47
N ALA A 68 14.81 15.28 9.12
CA ALA A 68 15.50 14.95 7.87
C ALA A 68 15.73 13.44 7.69
N GLU A 69 16.24 12.75 8.72
CA GLU A 69 16.53 11.31 8.66
C GLU A 69 15.27 10.46 8.41
N THR A 70 14.17 10.79 9.09
CA THR A 70 12.89 10.08 8.94
C THR A 70 12.29 10.35 7.56
N ARG A 71 12.32 11.60 7.10
CA ARG A 71 11.87 11.99 5.76
C ARG A 71 12.65 11.26 4.67
N GLU A 72 13.99 11.24 4.74
CA GLU A 72 14.83 10.56 3.75
C GLU A 72 14.59 9.05 3.73
N ALA A 73 14.40 8.43 4.90
CA ALA A 73 14.11 7.02 4.97
C ALA A 73 12.71 6.67 4.41
N ILE A 74 11.71 7.54 4.59
CA ILE A 74 10.37 7.43 3.97
C ILE A 74 10.48 7.52 2.45
N PHE A 75 11.14 8.56 1.93
CA PHE A 75 11.31 8.75 0.49
C PHE A 75 12.10 7.62 -0.15
N SER A 76 13.17 7.14 0.50
CA SER A 76 13.91 5.97 0.03
C SER A 76 13.04 4.72 -0.14
N VAL A 77 12.02 4.49 0.70
CA VAL A 77 11.09 3.37 0.52
C VAL A 77 10.12 3.61 -0.64
N ILE A 78 9.66 4.85 -0.83
CA ILE A 78 8.76 5.23 -1.91
C ILE A 78 9.47 5.12 -3.26
N ASP A 79 10.66 5.72 -3.39
CA ASP A 79 11.48 5.69 -4.60
C ASP A 79 11.81 4.26 -5.02
N ASP A 80 12.19 3.42 -4.05
CA ASP A 80 12.49 2.01 -4.28
C ASP A 80 11.24 1.21 -4.70
N ALA A 81 10.04 1.55 -4.20
CA ALA A 81 8.80 0.95 -4.67
C ALA A 81 8.48 1.35 -6.13
N ILE A 82 8.58 2.65 -6.45
CA ILE A 82 8.33 3.18 -7.79
C ILE A 82 9.31 2.58 -8.81
N ALA A 83 10.60 2.52 -8.47
CA ALA A 83 11.63 1.91 -9.31
C ALA A 83 11.36 0.43 -9.63
N ASN A 84 10.53 -0.24 -8.81
CA ASN A 84 10.13 -1.63 -8.98
C ASN A 84 8.70 -1.78 -9.53
N GLY A 85 8.16 -0.72 -10.15
CA GLY A 85 6.89 -0.75 -10.87
C GLY A 85 5.64 -0.67 -9.99
N TYR A 86 5.76 -0.23 -8.74
CA TYR A 86 4.60 0.00 -7.88
C TYR A 86 3.93 1.33 -8.24
N GLU A 87 2.60 1.31 -8.25
CA GLU A 87 1.77 2.50 -8.39
C GLU A 87 1.19 2.92 -7.03
N SER A 88 1.15 4.23 -6.77
CA SER A 88 0.40 4.77 -5.64
C SER A 88 -1.10 4.63 -5.86
N ARG A 89 -1.84 4.18 -4.84
CA ARG A 89 -3.31 4.05 -4.89
C ARG A 89 -3.95 4.49 -3.59
N THR A 90 -5.18 4.98 -3.65
CA THR A 90 -5.99 5.22 -2.45
C THR A 90 -6.49 3.89 -1.88
N TYR A 91 -6.95 3.89 -0.62
CA TYR A 91 -7.62 2.72 -0.04
C TYR A 91 -8.92 2.38 -0.77
N ALA A 92 -9.63 3.39 -1.28
CA ALA A 92 -10.83 3.17 -2.08
C ALA A 92 -10.50 2.40 -3.35
N ASP A 93 -9.52 2.85 -4.14
CA ASP A 93 -9.11 2.18 -5.38
C ASP A 93 -8.57 0.77 -5.11
N PHE A 94 -7.77 0.61 -4.05
CA PHE A 94 -7.23 -0.67 -3.62
C PHE A 94 -8.32 -1.72 -3.36
N ILE A 95 -9.44 -1.29 -2.77
CA ILE A 95 -10.57 -2.14 -2.45
C ILE A 95 -11.43 -2.36 -3.69
N SER A 96 -11.77 -1.31 -4.43
CA SER A 96 -12.55 -1.39 -5.66
C SER A 96 -11.92 -2.37 -6.65
N SER A 97 -10.61 -2.28 -6.88
CA SER A 97 -9.89 -3.19 -7.79
C SER A 97 -9.86 -4.65 -7.33
N ARG A 98 -10.23 -4.94 -6.08
CA ARG A 98 -10.30 -6.31 -5.52
C ARG A 98 -11.73 -6.83 -5.41
N ARG A 99 -12.72 -5.95 -5.51
CA ARG A 99 -14.13 -6.33 -5.65
C ARG A 99 -14.43 -6.74 -7.08
N GLU A 100 -13.79 -6.09 -8.06
CA GLU A 100 -13.96 -6.44 -9.47
C GLU A 100 -13.41 -7.84 -9.76
N PRO A 101 -14.23 -8.77 -10.30
CA PRO A 101 -13.74 -10.06 -10.75
C PRO A 101 -12.79 -9.85 -11.94
N LYS A 102 -11.63 -10.53 -11.94
CA LYS A 102 -10.67 -10.52 -13.07
C LYS A 102 -11.25 -10.98 -14.43
N PHE A 103 -12.52 -11.40 -14.48
CA PHE A 103 -13.20 -11.90 -15.68
C PHE A 103 -13.97 -10.83 -16.47
N SER A 104 -14.07 -9.58 -16.00
CA SER A 104 -14.83 -8.52 -16.68
C SER A 104 -14.14 -7.94 -17.93
N GLN A 105 -12.85 -8.22 -18.17
CA GLN A 105 -12.12 -7.68 -19.33
C GLN A 105 -12.01 -8.63 -20.53
N ILE A 106 -12.51 -9.87 -20.45
CA ILE A 106 -12.38 -10.84 -21.56
C ILE A 106 -13.48 -10.66 -22.64
N ASN A 107 -14.58 -9.97 -22.35
CA ASN A 107 -15.76 -9.95 -23.23
C ASN A 107 -16.04 -8.64 -24.00
N LEU A 108 -15.18 -7.62 -23.94
CA LEU A 108 -15.43 -6.36 -24.67
C LEU A 108 -14.80 -6.30 -26.08
N HIS A 109 -13.97 -7.27 -26.47
CA HIS A 109 -13.35 -7.28 -27.81
C HIS A 109 -13.99 -8.24 -28.84
N LYS A 110 -15.13 -8.88 -28.54
CA LYS A 110 -15.74 -9.89 -29.44
C LYS A 110 -17.11 -9.54 -30.02
N THR A 111 -17.60 -8.31 -29.85
CA THR A 111 -18.95 -7.93 -30.34
C THR A 111 -19.01 -6.85 -31.40
N GLU A 112 -17.88 -6.37 -31.93
CA GLU A 112 -17.87 -5.39 -33.06
C GLU A 112 -17.48 -6.01 -34.41
N SER A 113 -17.89 -7.25 -34.68
CA SER A 113 -17.76 -7.84 -36.02
C SER A 113 -18.83 -8.89 -36.28
N VAL A 114 -20.09 -8.47 -36.27
CA VAL A 114 -21.15 -9.04 -37.13
C VAL A 114 -22.16 -7.93 -37.38
N GLY A 115 -22.13 -7.36 -38.59
CA GLY A 115 -23.03 -6.31 -39.06
C GLY A 115 -22.55 -5.75 -40.37
#